data_AF-A0A182AQM8-F1
#
_entry.id   AF-A0A182AQM8-F1
#
_cell.length_a   1.000
_cell.length_b   1.000
_cell.length_c   1.000
_cell.angle_alpha   90.00
_cell.angle_beta   90.00
_cell.angle_gamma   90.00
#
_symmetry.space_group_name_H-M   'P 1'
#
loop_
_entity.id
_entity.type
_entity.pdbx_description
1 polymer ?
#
loop_
_entity_poly.entity_id
_entity_poly.type
_entity_poly.pdbx_seq_one_letter_code
_entity_poly.pdbx_strand_id
1 'polypeptide(L)' 'MTMTTHSHKPWTDKGGHVTQDTSISVWNVGLNSGEATGKTVFHAHWHLIPRREGDCEEPRGGVRGVIPTQQGY' A
#
# COMPACT_ATOMS: atom_id res chain seq x y z
N MET A 1 15.20 9.77 -11.94
CA MET A 1 15.42 8.75 -10.89
C MET A 1 14.64 7.51 -11.32
N THR A 2 15.31 6.57 -11.99
CA THR A 2 14.70 5.31 -12.45
C THR A 2 14.79 4.33 -11.29
N MET A 3 13.65 3.94 -10.70
CA MET A 3 13.63 2.89 -9.69
C MET A 3 13.65 1.54 -10.41
N THR A 4 14.82 0.89 -10.43
CA THR A 4 14.93 -0.53 -10.75
C THR A 4 14.32 -1.32 -9.60
N THR A 5 13.21 -2.03 -9.85
CA THR A 5 12.61 -2.94 -8.88
C THR A 5 13.51 -4.14 -8.65
N HIS A 6 14.22 -4.17 -7.52
CA HIS A 6 14.80 -5.40 -6.99
C HIS A 6 13.70 -6.18 -6.27
N SER A 7 13.21 -7.26 -6.88
CA SER A 7 12.29 -8.21 -6.26
C SER A 7 12.97 -8.88 -5.05
N HIS A 8 12.60 -8.47 -3.84
CA HIS A 8 12.85 -9.26 -2.64
C HIS A 8 11.87 -10.42 -2.56
N LYS A 9 12.23 -11.45 -1.78
CA LYS A 9 11.56 -12.76 -1.73
C LYS A 9 10.03 -12.65 -1.69
N PRO A 10 9.33 -13.43 -2.52
CA PRO A 10 7.89 -13.31 -2.68
C PRO A 10 7.12 -13.86 -1.47
N TRP A 11 5.93 -13.30 -1.26
CA TRP A 11 5.01 -13.64 -0.18
C TRP A 11 4.41 -15.03 -0.43
N THR A 12 4.40 -15.89 0.60
CA THR A 12 3.90 -17.27 0.51
C THR A 12 2.49 -17.39 1.10
N ASP A 13 1.60 -18.10 0.42
CA ASP A 13 0.29 -18.45 0.96
C ASP A 13 0.38 -19.45 2.13
N LYS A 14 -0.76 -19.82 2.73
CA LYS A 14 -0.82 -20.76 3.86
C LYS A 14 -0.29 -22.18 3.53
N GLY A 15 -0.04 -22.49 2.25
CA GLY A 15 0.56 -23.74 1.79
C GLY A 15 2.06 -23.62 1.49
N GLY A 16 2.68 -22.45 1.70
CA GLY A 16 4.08 -22.21 1.36
C GLY A 16 4.32 -21.92 -0.12
N HIS A 17 3.26 -21.74 -0.92
CA HIS A 17 3.40 -21.39 -2.32
C HIS A 17 3.63 -19.89 -2.45
N VAL A 18 4.75 -19.56 -3.09
CA VAL A 18 5.02 -18.24 -3.64
C VAL A 18 4.00 -17.99 -4.76
N THR A 19 2.94 -17.26 -4.47
CA THR A 19 2.01 -16.80 -5.50
C THR A 19 2.29 -15.34 -5.77
N GLN A 20 2.96 -15.04 -6.89
CA GLN A 20 2.99 -13.67 -7.40
C GLN A 20 1.58 -13.29 -7.82
N ASP A 21 0.97 -12.34 -7.11
CA ASP A 21 -0.28 -11.74 -7.54
C ASP A 21 0.01 -10.79 -8.70
N THR A 22 -0.21 -11.30 -9.92
CA THR A 22 0.01 -10.57 -11.17
C THR A 22 -1.04 -9.51 -11.45
N SER A 23 -2.13 -9.47 -10.68
CA SER A 23 -3.18 -8.46 -10.85
C SER A 23 -2.81 -7.09 -10.27
N ILE A 24 -1.74 -7.03 -9.45
CA ILE A 24 -1.22 -5.78 -8.88
C ILE A 24 -0.55 -4.97 -9.99
N SER A 25 -1.14 -3.82 -10.32
CA SER A 25 -0.62 -2.93 -11.36
C SER A 25 0.31 -1.86 -10.79
N VAL A 26 -0.01 -1.31 -9.61
CA VAL A 26 0.75 -0.22 -8.97
C VAL A 26 0.72 -0.33 -7.43
N TRP A 27 1.51 0.50 -6.75
CA TRP A 27 1.56 0.55 -5.28
C TRP A 27 1.35 1.97 -4.78
N ASN A 28 0.48 2.12 -3.77
CA ASN A 28 0.53 3.31 -2.92
C ASN A 28 1.56 3.10 -1.81
N VAL A 29 2.40 4.11 -1.60
CA VAL A 29 3.45 4.12 -0.59
C VAL A 29 3.24 5.35 0.29
N GLY A 30 3.21 5.17 1.61
CA GLY A 30 3.01 6.29 2.54
C GLY A 30 3.60 6.06 3.92
N LEU A 31 3.77 7.16 4.66
CA LEU A 31 4.24 7.17 6.04
C LEU A 31 3.54 8.29 6.81
N ASN A 32 3.28 8.05 8.09
CA ASN A 32 2.75 9.05 9.01
C ASN A 32 3.87 9.46 9.99
N SER A 33 4.12 10.77 10.11
CA SER A 33 5.16 11.34 10.98
C SER A 33 4.54 12.29 12.00
N GLY A 34 4.57 11.88 13.27
CA GLY A 34 3.94 12.61 14.38
C GLY A 34 2.47 12.25 14.60
N GLU A 35 1.99 12.47 15.82
CA GLU A 35 0.64 12.10 16.27
C GLU A 35 -0.46 12.76 15.43
N ALA A 36 -0.32 14.05 15.11
CA ALA A 36 -1.29 14.81 14.32
C ALA A 36 -1.53 14.25 12.90
N THR A 37 -0.65 13.39 12.41
CA THR A 37 -0.84 12.69 11.11
C THR A 37 -1.65 11.40 11.23
N GLY A 38 -2.12 11.06 12.44
CA GLY A 38 -2.80 9.79 12.73
C GLY A 38 -1.85 8.63 12.99
N LYS A 39 -0.57 8.90 13.33
CA LYS A 39 0.40 7.87 13.69
C LYS A 39 0.03 7.29 15.06
N THR A 40 -0.38 6.03 15.10
CA THR A 40 -0.74 5.31 16.34
C THR A 40 0.40 4.45 16.90
N VAL A 41 1.25 3.92 16.02
CA VAL A 41 2.44 3.14 16.40
C VAL A 41 3.68 4.01 16.26
N PHE A 42 4.32 4.36 17.39
CA PHE A 42 5.47 5.28 17.43
C PHE A 42 6.82 4.65 17.03
N HIS A 43 6.81 3.73 16.06
CA HIS A 43 7.97 3.28 15.29
C HIS A 43 7.83 3.83 13.87
N ALA A 44 8.92 4.26 13.23
CA ALA A 44 8.90 4.51 11.80
C ALA A 44 8.45 3.24 11.03
N HIS A 45 7.34 3.33 10.31
CA HIS A 45 6.84 2.26 9.45
C HIS A 45 6.28 2.85 8.17
N TRP A 46 6.34 2.05 7.11
CA TRP A 46 5.84 2.40 5.79
C TRP A 46 4.60 1.57 5.50
N HIS A 47 3.56 2.24 4.98
CA HIS A 47 2.42 1.57 4.38
C HIS A 47 2.75 1.26 2.93
N LEU A 48 2.70 -0.03 2.58
CA LEU A 48 2.77 -0.52 1.20
C LEU A 48 1.42 -1.14 0.87
N ILE A 49 0.71 -0.52 -0.06
CA ILE A 49 -0.67 -0.91 -0.40
C ILE A 49 -0.68 -1.27 -1.88
N PRO A 50 -0.90 -2.55 -2.24
CA PRO A 50 -1.01 -2.96 -3.63
C PRO A 50 -2.32 -2.45 -4.23
N ARG A 51 -2.26 -1.97 -5.47
CA ARG A 51 -3.42 -1.46 -6.21
C ARG A 51 -3.61 -2.19 -7.53
N ARG A 52 -4.87 -2.28 -7.94
CA ARG A 52 -5.33 -2.91 -9.18
C ARG A 52 -6.18 -1.93 -9.96
N GLU A 53 -6.33 -2.14 -11.26
CA GLU A 53 -7.27 -1.33 -12.04
C GLU A 53 -8.71 -1.56 -11.55
N GLY A 54 -9.43 -0.46 -11.29
CA GLY A 54 -10.82 -0.50 -10.82
C GLY A 54 -11.02 -0.90 -9.35
N ASP A 55 -9.97 -1.02 -8.53
CA ASP A 55 -10.10 -1.37 -7.10
C ASP A 55 -10.60 -0.22 -6.21
N CYS A 56 -10.64 1.00 -6.74
CA CYS A 56 -11.21 2.19 -6.12
C CYS A 56 -11.87 3.03 -7.21
N GLU A 57 -13.15 3.37 -7.00
CA GLU A 57 -13.95 4.14 -7.95
C GLU A 57 -13.38 5.56 -8.17
N GLU A 58 -12.85 6.18 -7.10
CA GLU A 58 -12.26 7.52 -7.13
C GLU A 58 -10.80 7.49 -6.63
N PRO A 59 -9.82 7.13 -7.51
CA PRO A 59 -8.44 6.86 -7.09
C PRO A 59 -7.64 8.10 -6.68
N ARG A 60 -8.24 9.30 -6.73
CA ARG A 60 -7.61 10.56 -6.33
C ARG A 60 -7.55 10.66 -4.80
N GLY A 61 -6.49 11.28 -4.27
CA GLY A 61 -6.29 11.43 -2.81
C GLY A 61 -5.20 10.55 -2.20
N GLY A 62 -4.48 9.77 -3.01
CA GLY A 62 -3.31 8.99 -2.59
C GLY A 62 -3.66 7.89 -1.59
N VAL A 63 -2.79 7.66 -0.60
CA VAL A 63 -3.00 6.63 0.46
C VAL A 63 -4.31 6.83 1.20
N ARG A 64 -4.77 8.08 1.36
CA ARG A 64 -6.03 8.38 2.04
C ARG A 64 -7.27 7.97 1.24
N GLY A 65 -7.17 7.81 -0.09
CA GLY A 65 -8.26 7.32 -0.95
C GLY A 65 -8.33 5.79 -1.09
N VAL A 66 -7.47 5.06 -0.38
CA VAL A 66 -7.46 3.58 -0.44
C VAL A 66 -8.66 2.97 0.29
N ILE A 67 -9.12 3.60 1.37
CA ILE A 67 -10.30 3.15 2.13
C ILE A 67 -11.32 4.28 2.09
N PRO A 68 -12.30 4.23 1.17
CA PRO A 68 -13.26 5.31 0.98
C PRO A 68 -14.02 5.68 2.26
N THR A 69 -14.35 4.69 3.10
CA THR A 69 -15.06 4.91 4.38
C THR A 69 -14.19 5.53 5.48
N GLN A 70 -12.88 5.61 5.28
CA GLN A 70 -11.94 6.25 6.21
C GLN A 70 -11.40 7.58 5.66
N GLN A 71 -11.91 8.06 4.52
CA GLN A 71 -11.73 9.44 4.09
C GLN A 71 -12.54 10.36 5.00
N GLY A 72 -11.89 10.90 6.03
CA GLY A 72 -12.47 11.99 6.81
C GLY A 72 -12.52 13.27 5.98
N TYR A 73 -13.73 13.76 5.72
CA TYR A 73 -14.03 15.19 5.60
C TYR A 73 -15.01 15.57 6.72
#